data_AF-A0A812MVI4-F1
#
_entry.id   AF-A0A812MVI4-F1
#
_cell.length_a   1.000
_cell.length_b   1.000
_cell.length_c   1.000
_cell.angle_alpha   90.00
_cell.angle_beta   90.00
_cell.angle_gamma   90.00
#
_symmetry.space_group_name_H-M   'P 1'
#
loop_
_entity.id
_entity.type
_entity.pdbx_description
1 polymer ?
#
loop_
_entity_poly.entity_id
_entity_poly.type
_entity_poly.pdbx_seq_one_letter_code
_entity_poly.pdbx_strand_id
1 'polypeptide(L)'
;MGRWVMLTWTFRAFVWAGEKILPVLQASFVPMGGILLVTLFIFAGFWHSFAALTLAQGVLDQYQVLLATLRLLILGDGDGAAVVLGLYNGDEELGSHITFILWFIAVIAFCICLLNLFIAVHGEAYGKAQETAHISFLQERAAICLHCLLMPCWLPTGWQSQASCPKALAVLIYALTFVAWGVLVWYTQLHPWVAAGVLLAGSLVADIVLLQLPWRKEDSEKLFFWICHRDDYDDTASLPADTFDDAPGASAEQQEAVVRTSRLSTKLGNLKSSVEMQRFGTDLSGLEGRLSHLEKCVERAMAAFAVLE
;
A
#
# COMPACT_ATOMS: atom_id res chain seq x y z
N MET A 1 -6.98 -0.06 -15.29
CA MET A 1 -5.93 0.24 -14.30
C MET A 1 -6.20 -0.40 -12.93
N GLY A 2 -7.37 -0.23 -12.30
CA GLY A 2 -7.62 -0.74 -10.94
C GLY A 2 -7.33 -2.23 -10.71
N ARG A 3 -7.58 -3.09 -11.70
CA ARG A 3 -7.26 -4.53 -11.64
C ARG A 3 -5.76 -4.84 -11.51
N TRP A 4 -4.92 -4.09 -12.22
CA TRP A 4 -3.46 -4.25 -12.14
C TRP A 4 -2.94 -3.77 -10.80
N VAL A 5 -3.50 -2.69 -10.26
CA VAL A 5 -3.19 -2.21 -8.90
C VAL A 5 -3.58 -3.27 -7.86
N MET A 6 -4.75 -3.90 -8.01
CA MET A 6 -5.18 -4.99 -7.13
C MET A 6 -4.25 -6.21 -7.24
N LEU A 7 -3.81 -6.56 -8.45
CA LEU A 7 -2.82 -7.63 -8.64
C LEU A 7 -1.50 -7.30 -7.94
N THR A 8 -0.97 -6.09 -8.13
CA THR A 8 0.22 -5.60 -7.42
C THR A 8 0.03 -5.64 -5.90
N TRP A 9 -1.18 -5.32 -5.43
CA TRP A 9 -1.54 -5.40 -4.03
C TRP A 9 -1.52 -6.84 -3.51
N THR A 10 -2.01 -7.82 -4.29
CA THR A 10 -1.93 -9.24 -3.89
C THR A 10 -0.50 -9.77 -3.81
N PHE A 11 0.43 -9.24 -4.62
CA PHE A 11 1.82 -9.67 -4.57
C PHE A 11 2.53 -9.37 -3.24
N ARG A 12 1.97 -8.48 -2.40
CA ARG A 12 2.51 -8.18 -1.07
C ARG A 12 2.51 -9.37 -0.12
N ALA A 13 1.71 -10.40 -0.38
CA ALA A 13 1.66 -11.61 0.45
C ALA A 13 2.85 -12.56 0.22
N PHE A 14 3.54 -12.46 -0.93
CA PHE A 14 4.60 -13.38 -1.30
C PHE A 14 5.97 -12.88 -0.83
N VAL A 15 6.82 -13.77 -0.32
CA VAL A 15 8.14 -13.43 0.25
C VAL A 15 9.06 -12.76 -0.76
N TRP A 16 9.13 -13.28 -1.99
CA TRP A 16 10.03 -12.77 -3.02
C TRP A 16 9.65 -11.39 -3.56
N ALA A 17 8.36 -11.05 -3.54
CA ALA A 17 7.83 -9.82 -4.13
C ALA A 17 7.49 -8.77 -3.07
N GLY A 18 6.84 -9.19 -1.98
CA GLY A 18 6.26 -8.29 -0.98
C GLY A 18 7.29 -7.41 -0.31
N GLU A 19 8.44 -7.95 0.07
CA GLU A 19 9.52 -7.19 0.70
C GLU A 19 10.06 -6.06 -0.20
N LYS A 20 9.99 -6.22 -1.53
CA LYS A 20 10.43 -5.22 -2.51
C LYS A 20 9.33 -4.23 -2.89
N ILE A 21 8.08 -4.68 -2.94
CA ILE A 21 6.93 -3.85 -3.34
C ILE A 21 6.47 -2.93 -2.20
N LEU A 22 6.52 -3.41 -0.95
CA LEU A 22 6.04 -2.66 0.21
C LEU A 22 6.71 -1.30 0.39
N PRO A 23 8.05 -1.20 0.33
CA PRO A 23 8.74 0.09 0.40
C PRO A 23 8.30 1.04 -0.71
N VAL A 24 8.08 0.54 -1.92
CA VAL A 24 7.58 1.35 -3.03
C VAL A 24 6.19 1.90 -2.70
N LEU A 25 5.27 1.07 -2.22
CA LEU A 25 3.92 1.52 -1.87
C LEU A 25 3.90 2.49 -0.68
N GLN A 26 4.69 2.24 0.36
CA GLN A 26 4.74 3.10 1.55
C GLN A 26 5.48 4.42 1.28
N ALA A 27 6.60 4.37 0.55
CA ALA A 27 7.43 5.55 0.26
C ALA A 27 6.85 6.45 -0.84
N SER A 28 6.00 5.94 -1.73
CA SER A 28 5.57 6.73 -2.90
C SER A 28 4.52 7.80 -2.60
N PHE A 29 3.68 7.64 -1.58
CA PHE A 29 2.53 8.55 -1.43
C PHE A 29 2.76 9.70 -0.45
N VAL A 30 3.36 9.44 0.71
CA VAL A 30 3.44 10.44 1.78
C VAL A 30 4.61 11.43 1.58
N PRO A 31 5.88 10.97 1.49
CA PRO A 31 7.01 11.91 1.39
C PRO A 31 7.13 12.57 0.00
N MET A 32 6.59 11.96 -1.06
CA MET A 32 6.62 12.56 -2.39
C MET A 32 5.67 13.76 -2.56
N GLY A 33 4.68 13.92 -1.69
CA GLY A 33 3.66 14.97 -1.85
C GLY A 33 4.25 16.38 -1.95
N GLY A 34 5.26 16.68 -1.13
CA GLY A 34 5.91 17.99 -1.12
C GLY A 34 6.65 18.31 -2.43
N ILE A 35 7.48 17.39 -2.91
CA ILE A 35 8.24 17.60 -4.16
C ILE A 35 7.35 17.56 -5.40
N LEU A 36 6.30 16.73 -5.39
CA LEU A 36 5.30 16.69 -6.45
C LEU A 36 4.55 18.02 -6.55
N LEU A 37 4.20 18.62 -5.41
CA LEU A 37 3.60 19.95 -5.37
C LEU A 37 4.53 21.00 -5.97
N VAL A 38 5.80 21.04 -5.56
CA VAL A 38 6.80 21.97 -6.14
C VAL A 38 6.94 21.78 -7.65
N THR A 39 7.01 20.53 -8.11
CA THR A 39 7.09 20.17 -9.53
C THR A 39 5.86 20.66 -10.31
N LEU A 40 4.67 20.49 -9.73
CA LEU A 40 3.41 20.93 -10.34
C LEU A 40 3.32 22.46 -10.43
N PHE A 41 3.78 23.19 -9.41
CA PHE A 41 3.83 24.66 -9.45
C PHE A 41 4.79 25.18 -10.52
N ILE A 42 5.99 24.60 -10.62
CA ILE A 42 6.96 24.98 -11.65
C ILE A 42 6.41 24.63 -13.04
N PHE A 43 5.75 23.47 -13.18
CA PHE A 43 5.11 23.03 -14.43
C PHE A 43 4.03 24.02 -14.86
N ALA A 44 3.15 24.40 -13.93
CA ALA A 44 2.11 25.39 -14.17
C ALA A 44 2.70 26.75 -14.58
N GLY A 45 3.83 27.15 -14.00
CA GLY A 45 4.55 28.37 -14.38
C GLY A 45 4.98 28.36 -15.85
N PHE A 46 5.69 27.32 -16.29
CA PHE A 46 6.13 27.22 -17.69
C PHE A 46 4.95 27.04 -18.66
N TRP A 47 3.97 26.22 -18.30
CA TRP A 47 2.75 26.08 -19.09
C TRP A 47 2.05 27.42 -19.27
N HIS A 48 1.91 28.22 -18.20
CA HIS A 48 1.31 29.55 -18.29
C HIS A 48 2.15 30.51 -19.14
N SER A 49 3.48 30.45 -19.06
CA SER A 49 4.37 31.24 -19.93
C SER A 49 4.19 30.88 -21.41
N PHE A 50 4.12 29.59 -21.75
CA PHE A 50 3.86 29.16 -23.13
C PHE A 50 2.44 29.52 -23.59
N ALA A 51 1.44 29.36 -22.73
CA ALA A 51 0.07 29.74 -23.03
C ALA A 51 -0.05 31.25 -23.31
N ALA A 52 0.63 32.10 -22.52
CA ALA A 52 0.65 33.54 -22.76
C ALA A 52 1.26 33.91 -24.12
N LEU A 53 2.33 33.22 -24.54
CA LEU A 53 2.93 33.40 -25.87
C LEU A 53 1.95 33.01 -26.99
N THR A 54 1.18 31.93 -26.80
CA THR A 54 0.18 31.49 -27.80
C THR A 54 -1.03 32.41 -27.90
N LEU A 55 -1.47 32.98 -26.76
CA LEU A 55 -2.59 33.94 -26.71
C LEU A 55 -2.28 35.21 -27.52
N ALA A 56 -1.02 35.65 -27.53
CA ALA A 56 -0.60 36.81 -28.32
C ALA A 56 -0.76 36.59 -29.84
N GLN A 57 -0.76 35.34 -30.30
CA GLN A 57 -0.83 35.00 -31.72
C GLN A 57 -2.23 34.54 -32.15
N GLY A 58 -3.05 34.03 -31.22
CA GLY A 58 -4.43 33.60 -31.50
C GLY A 58 -4.55 32.31 -32.33
N VAL A 59 -3.48 31.49 -32.40
CA VAL A 59 -3.39 30.37 -33.36
C VAL A 59 -3.68 28.99 -32.74
N LEU A 60 -3.39 28.76 -31.45
CA LEU A 60 -3.48 27.42 -30.85
C LEU A 60 -4.50 27.28 -29.72
N ASP A 61 -5.09 26.08 -29.68
CA ASP A 61 -5.94 25.60 -28.58
C ASP A 61 -5.07 25.35 -27.33
N GLN A 62 -5.54 25.83 -26.18
CA GLN A 62 -4.80 25.76 -24.90
C GLN A 62 -4.45 24.32 -24.51
N TYR A 63 -5.30 23.36 -24.90
CA TYR A 63 -5.08 21.94 -24.67
C TYR A 63 -3.84 21.40 -25.40
N GLN A 64 -3.58 21.86 -26.63
CA GLN A 64 -2.40 21.45 -27.39
C GLN A 64 -1.12 21.99 -26.75
N VAL A 65 -1.14 23.22 -26.26
CA VAL A 65 -0.01 23.84 -25.55
C VAL A 65 0.28 23.10 -24.25
N LEU A 66 -0.76 22.72 -23.49
CA LEU A 66 -0.61 21.91 -22.28
C LEU A 66 0.02 20.56 -22.60
N LEU A 67 -0.47 19.86 -23.63
CA LEU A 67 0.02 18.54 -24.02
C LEU A 67 1.46 18.60 -24.56
N ALA A 68 1.80 19.63 -25.34
CA ALA A 68 3.16 19.89 -25.81
C ALA A 68 4.11 20.19 -24.64
N THR A 69 3.67 21.00 -23.67
CA THR A 69 4.45 21.31 -22.46
C THR A 69 4.66 20.05 -21.61
N LEU A 70 3.63 19.21 -21.46
CA LEU A 70 3.72 17.92 -20.76
C LEU A 70 4.74 16.98 -21.43
N ARG A 71 4.64 16.83 -22.76
CA ARG A 71 5.57 16.02 -23.55
C ARG A 71 6.99 16.53 -23.46
N LEU A 72 7.18 17.83 -23.56
CA LEU A 72 8.48 18.47 -23.47
C LEU A 72 9.12 18.27 -22.08
N LEU A 73 8.40 18.61 -21.00
CA LEU A 73 9.00 18.70 -19.67
C LEU A 73 9.02 17.37 -18.90
N ILE A 74 7.98 16.54 -19.06
CA ILE A 74 7.86 15.28 -18.30
C ILE A 74 8.38 14.09 -19.11
N LEU A 75 8.02 14.01 -20.41
CA LEU A 75 8.46 12.90 -21.26
C LEU A 75 9.83 13.13 -21.89
N GLY A 76 10.31 14.39 -21.95
CA GLY A 76 11.54 14.74 -22.66
C GLY A 76 11.43 14.50 -24.16
N ASP A 77 10.21 14.55 -24.70
CA ASP A 77 9.93 14.20 -26.09
C ASP A 77 10.24 15.37 -27.03
N GLY A 78 11.00 15.08 -28.10
CA GLY A 78 11.43 16.06 -29.09
C GLY A 78 10.27 16.68 -29.87
N ASP A 79 9.17 15.95 -30.04
CA ASP A 79 7.95 16.46 -30.69
C ASP A 79 7.32 17.60 -29.89
N GLY A 80 7.38 17.54 -28.56
CA GLY A 80 6.95 18.64 -27.69
C GLY A 80 7.80 19.89 -27.88
N ALA A 81 9.12 19.71 -28.07
CA ALA A 81 10.03 20.82 -28.36
C ALA A 81 9.75 21.47 -29.72
N ALA A 82 9.50 20.67 -30.76
CA ALA A 82 9.15 21.18 -32.09
C ALA A 82 7.87 22.01 -32.06
N VAL A 83 6.85 21.58 -31.31
CA VAL A 83 5.61 22.36 -31.14
C VAL A 83 5.90 23.66 -30.40
N VAL A 84 6.63 23.64 -29.29
CA VAL A 84 6.92 24.84 -28.48
C VAL A 84 7.78 25.86 -29.22
N LEU A 85 8.79 25.41 -29.98
CA LEU A 85 9.61 26.26 -30.83
C LEU A 85 8.83 26.79 -32.04
N GLY A 86 7.97 25.94 -32.62
CA GLY A 86 7.09 26.28 -33.74
C GLY A 86 5.88 27.15 -33.37
N LEU A 87 5.64 27.40 -32.07
CA LEU A 87 4.67 28.41 -31.64
C LEU A 87 4.99 29.77 -32.25
N TYR A 88 6.28 30.07 -32.47
CA TYR A 88 6.68 31.33 -33.07
C TYR A 88 6.89 31.21 -34.58
N ASN A 89 5.78 31.26 -35.33
CA ASN A 89 5.77 31.22 -36.80
C ASN A 89 5.64 32.62 -37.46
N GLY A 90 5.87 33.70 -36.70
CA GLY A 90 5.85 35.07 -37.24
C GLY A 90 7.24 35.50 -37.72
N ASP A 91 7.30 36.28 -38.80
CA ASP A 91 8.53 36.78 -39.47
C ASP A 91 9.44 37.68 -38.60
N GLU A 92 9.15 37.84 -37.31
CA GLU A 92 9.89 38.70 -36.39
C GLU A 92 10.99 37.92 -35.65
N GLU A 93 12.26 38.07 -36.04
CA GLU A 93 13.40 37.38 -35.41
C GLU A 93 13.44 37.44 -33.85
N LEU A 94 12.82 38.45 -33.25
CA LEU A 94 12.85 38.70 -31.80
C LEU A 94 12.15 37.63 -30.96
N GLY A 95 10.97 37.13 -31.38
CA GLY A 95 10.22 36.18 -30.55
C GLY A 95 10.77 34.76 -30.61
N SER A 96 11.49 34.40 -31.68
CA SER A 96 12.24 33.15 -31.79
C SER A 96 13.32 33.02 -30.69
N HIS A 97 14.01 34.13 -30.36
CA HIS A 97 14.99 34.12 -29.29
C HIS A 97 14.36 33.95 -27.90
N ILE A 98 13.21 34.59 -27.64
CA ILE A 98 12.53 34.49 -26.34
C ILE A 98 12.00 33.08 -26.12
N THR A 99 11.35 32.47 -27.12
CA THR A 99 10.84 31.10 -27.01
C THR A 99 11.98 30.10 -26.83
N PHE A 100 13.10 30.28 -27.54
CA PHE A 100 14.30 29.46 -27.38
C PHE A 100 14.90 29.57 -25.99
N ILE A 101 15.06 30.79 -25.45
CA ILE A 101 15.58 31.02 -24.09
C ILE A 101 14.64 30.38 -23.06
N LEU A 102 13.33 30.58 -23.19
CA LEU A 102 12.34 30.02 -22.28
C LEU A 102 12.35 28.48 -22.32
N TRP A 103 12.41 27.90 -23.51
CA TRP A 103 12.56 26.45 -23.71
C TRP A 103 13.84 25.92 -23.04
N PHE A 104 14.97 26.57 -23.26
CA PHE A 104 16.26 26.17 -22.70
C PHE A 104 16.25 26.22 -21.17
N ILE A 105 15.72 27.31 -20.59
CA ILE A 105 15.54 27.45 -19.14
C ILE A 105 14.60 26.36 -18.61
N ALA A 106 13.50 26.08 -19.31
CA ALA A 106 12.53 25.06 -18.90
C ALA A 106 13.17 23.67 -18.85
N VAL A 107 13.94 23.29 -19.88
CA VAL A 107 14.66 22.01 -19.94
C VAL A 107 15.69 21.91 -18.82
N ILE A 108 16.49 22.95 -18.57
CA ILE A 108 17.45 22.94 -17.44
C ILE A 108 16.72 22.80 -16.11
N ALA A 109 15.70 23.62 -15.86
CA ALA A 109 14.96 23.60 -14.61
C ALA A 109 14.28 22.24 -14.36
N PHE A 110 13.64 21.65 -15.37
CA PHE A 110 12.94 20.38 -15.23
C PHE A 110 13.87 19.17 -15.25
N CYS A 111 14.62 19.01 -16.34
CA CYS A 111 15.38 17.79 -16.58
C CYS A 111 16.64 17.72 -15.73
N ILE A 112 17.27 18.85 -15.41
CA ILE A 112 18.50 18.87 -14.61
C ILE A 112 18.16 19.13 -13.14
N CYS A 113 17.42 20.18 -12.82
CA CYS A 113 17.21 20.52 -11.40
C CYS A 113 16.13 19.63 -10.75
N LEU A 114 14.92 19.58 -11.31
CA LEU A 114 13.80 18.89 -10.68
C LEU A 114 13.94 17.37 -10.72
N LEU A 115 14.38 16.79 -11.83
CA LEU A 115 14.54 15.34 -11.94
C LEU A 115 15.62 14.83 -10.97
N ASN A 116 16.76 15.52 -10.85
CA ASN A 116 17.78 15.15 -9.88
C ASN A 116 17.32 15.32 -8.43
N LEU A 117 16.59 16.40 -8.13
CA LEU A 117 15.99 16.59 -6.81
C LEU A 117 14.98 15.48 -6.48
N PHE A 118 14.18 15.08 -7.48
CA PHE A 118 13.20 13.99 -7.35
C PHE A 118 13.89 12.66 -7.06
N ILE A 119 14.95 12.33 -7.79
CA ILE A 119 15.75 11.11 -7.54
C ILE A 119 16.36 11.15 -6.14
N ALA A 120 16.93 12.28 -5.71
CA ALA A 120 17.56 12.40 -4.41
C ALA A 120 16.54 12.19 -3.26
N VAL A 121 15.41 12.90 -3.31
CA VAL A 121 14.34 12.77 -2.31
C VAL A 121 13.74 11.37 -2.32
N HIS A 122 13.54 10.79 -3.51
CA HIS A 122 13.00 9.43 -3.61
C HIS A 122 13.99 8.39 -3.07
N GLY A 123 15.28 8.54 -3.34
CA GLY A 123 16.33 7.67 -2.81
C GLY A 123 16.38 7.69 -1.28
N GLU A 124 16.30 8.87 -0.67
CA GLU A 124 16.28 9.00 0.80
C GLU A 124 15.00 8.39 1.40
N ALA A 125 13.83 8.69 0.84
CA ALA A 125 12.55 8.16 1.31
C ALA A 125 12.47 6.64 1.15
N TYR A 126 12.95 6.12 0.02
CA TYR A 126 13.01 4.69 -0.27
C TYR A 126 13.97 3.98 0.68
N GLY A 127 15.15 4.56 0.96
CA GLY A 127 16.10 4.01 1.95
C GLY A 127 15.47 3.82 3.32
N LYS A 128 14.78 4.85 3.85
CA LYS A 128 14.07 4.78 5.14
C LYS A 128 12.94 3.72 5.14
N ALA A 129 12.21 3.60 4.03
CA ALA A 129 11.17 2.59 3.90
C ALA A 129 11.76 1.18 3.76
N GLN A 130 12.93 1.05 3.13
CA GLN A 130 13.63 -0.22 2.97
C GLN A 130 14.14 -0.76 4.32
N GLU A 131 14.64 0.10 5.20
CA GLU A 131 15.05 -0.28 6.57
C GLU A 131 13.92 -0.90 7.39
N THR A 132 12.68 -0.45 7.17
CA THR A 132 11.48 -0.96 7.86
C THR A 132 10.70 -1.99 7.05
N ALA A 133 11.16 -2.33 5.84
CA ALA A 133 10.44 -3.17 4.89
C ALA A 133 10.11 -4.54 5.46
N HIS A 134 11.08 -5.19 6.10
CA HIS A 134 10.92 -6.54 6.63
C HIS A 134 9.85 -6.58 7.75
N ILE A 135 9.86 -5.59 8.65
CA ILE A 135 8.89 -5.51 9.74
C ILE A 135 7.49 -5.22 9.18
N SER A 136 7.37 -4.24 8.28
CA SER A 136 6.11 -3.92 7.59
C SER A 136 5.57 -5.12 6.83
N PHE A 137 6.43 -5.90 6.18
CA PHE A 137 6.06 -7.12 5.46
C PHE A 137 5.50 -8.20 6.38
N LEU A 138 6.15 -8.47 7.52
CA LEU A 138 5.63 -9.41 8.51
C LEU A 138 4.29 -8.96 9.10
N GLN A 139 4.15 -7.67 9.41
CA GLN A 139 2.90 -7.09 9.91
C GLN A 139 1.77 -7.23 8.90
N GLU A 140 2.02 -6.93 7.62
CA GLU A 140 1.01 -7.06 6.56
C GLU A 140 0.62 -8.52 6.32
N ARG A 141 1.58 -9.46 6.36
CA ARG A 141 1.25 -10.88 6.28
C ARG A 141 0.42 -11.35 7.47
N ALA A 142 0.77 -10.93 8.68
CA ALA A 142 -0.03 -11.22 9.86
C ALA A 142 -1.45 -10.63 9.74
N ALA A 143 -1.58 -9.40 9.23
CA ALA A 143 -2.88 -8.76 9.01
C ALA A 143 -3.73 -9.48 7.95
N ILE A 144 -3.11 -9.97 6.86
CA ILE A 144 -3.78 -10.78 5.83
C ILE A 144 -4.24 -12.11 6.43
N CYS A 145 -3.36 -12.81 7.15
CA CYS A 145 -3.72 -14.05 7.84
C CYS A 145 -4.88 -13.82 8.82
N LEU A 146 -4.85 -12.74 9.60
CA LEU A 146 -5.93 -12.37 10.52
C LEU A 146 -7.24 -12.10 9.77
N HIS A 147 -7.21 -11.37 8.66
CA HIS A 147 -8.40 -11.14 7.82
C HIS A 147 -8.96 -12.45 7.27
N CYS A 148 -8.09 -13.37 6.84
CA CYS A 148 -8.51 -14.69 6.39
C CYS A 148 -9.14 -15.51 7.52
N LEU A 149 -8.60 -15.43 8.75
CA LEU A 149 -9.14 -16.13 9.92
C LEU A 149 -10.48 -15.55 10.41
N LEU A 150 -10.68 -14.24 10.27
CA LEU A 150 -11.92 -13.56 10.66
C LEU A 150 -13.02 -13.64 9.60
N MET A 151 -12.72 -14.18 8.42
CA MET A 151 -13.69 -14.27 7.34
C MET A 151 -14.83 -15.24 7.73
N PRO A 152 -16.11 -14.82 7.68
CA PRO A 152 -17.21 -15.67 8.11
C PRO A 152 -17.26 -16.97 7.30
N CYS A 153 -17.41 -18.10 7.99
CA CYS A 153 -17.62 -19.40 7.37
C CYS A 153 -19.04 -19.45 6.78
N TRP A 154 -19.17 -19.23 5.48
CA TRP A 154 -20.47 -19.27 4.79
C TRP A 154 -20.91 -20.69 4.42
N LEU A 155 -20.02 -21.68 4.46
CA LEU A 155 -20.36 -23.05 4.11
C LEU A 155 -21.25 -23.68 5.20
N PRO A 156 -22.41 -24.26 4.84
CA PRO A 156 -23.24 -24.98 5.79
C PRO A 156 -22.46 -26.15 6.39
N THR A 157 -22.48 -26.25 7.72
CA THR A 157 -21.72 -27.21 8.54
C THR A 157 -21.84 -28.67 8.09
N GLY A 158 -22.92 -29.04 7.39
CA GLY A 158 -23.12 -30.39 6.85
C GLY A 158 -22.18 -30.78 5.70
N TRP A 159 -21.71 -29.83 4.89
CA TRP A 159 -20.87 -30.13 3.72
C TRP A 159 -19.39 -30.32 4.07
N GLN A 160 -18.97 -29.86 5.26
CA GLN A 160 -17.57 -29.87 5.67
C GLN A 160 -17.05 -31.27 6.05
N SER A 161 -17.94 -32.19 6.43
CA SER A 161 -17.62 -33.53 6.91
C SER A 161 -17.26 -34.53 5.79
N GLN A 162 -17.79 -34.35 4.58
CA GLN A 162 -17.80 -35.42 3.58
C GLN A 162 -16.82 -35.25 2.41
N ALA A 163 -16.23 -34.06 2.24
CA ALA A 163 -15.26 -33.82 1.18
C ALA A 163 -13.88 -34.41 1.54
N SER A 164 -13.59 -35.62 1.06
CA SER A 164 -12.34 -36.33 1.35
C SER A 164 -11.06 -35.63 0.85
N CYS A 165 -11.16 -34.57 0.03
CA CYS A 165 -10.00 -33.83 -0.46
C CYS A 165 -10.35 -32.40 -0.95
N PRO A 166 -10.48 -31.40 -0.05
CA PRO A 166 -10.86 -30.04 -0.43
C PRO A 166 -9.82 -29.34 -1.35
N LYS A 167 -8.55 -29.77 -1.33
CA LYS A 167 -7.54 -29.35 -2.31
C LYS A 167 -7.91 -29.76 -3.75
N ALA A 168 -8.42 -30.98 -3.92
CA ALA A 168 -8.85 -31.46 -5.23
C ALA A 168 -10.06 -30.68 -5.74
N LEU A 169 -10.99 -30.30 -4.84
CA LEU A 169 -12.12 -29.43 -5.17
C LEU A 169 -11.66 -28.05 -5.65
N ALA A 170 -10.73 -27.41 -4.95
CA ALA A 170 -10.17 -26.13 -5.38
C ALA A 170 -9.49 -26.21 -6.75
N VAL A 171 -8.67 -27.25 -6.97
CA VAL A 171 -8.02 -27.51 -8.27
C VAL A 171 -9.06 -27.73 -9.37
N LEU A 172 -10.14 -28.46 -9.07
CA LEU A 172 -11.25 -28.67 -10.01
C LEU A 172 -11.95 -27.35 -10.35
N ILE A 173 -12.24 -26.49 -9.36
CA ILE A 173 -12.84 -25.17 -9.59
C ILE A 173 -11.93 -24.32 -10.47
N TYR A 174 -10.62 -24.30 -10.20
CA TYR A 174 -9.66 -23.60 -11.04
C TYR A 174 -9.64 -24.14 -12.47
N ALA A 175 -9.58 -25.46 -12.65
CA ALA A 175 -9.60 -26.08 -13.97
C ALA A 175 -10.87 -25.74 -14.75
N LEU A 176 -12.05 -25.86 -14.12
CA LEU A 176 -13.33 -25.51 -14.74
C LEU A 176 -13.40 -24.02 -15.09
N THR A 177 -12.89 -23.15 -14.22
CA THR A 177 -12.84 -21.70 -14.46
C THR A 177 -11.95 -21.36 -15.66
N PHE A 178 -10.77 -21.99 -15.76
CA PHE A 178 -9.86 -21.80 -16.90
C PHE A 178 -10.45 -22.30 -18.21
N VAL A 179 -11.12 -23.46 -18.20
CA VAL A 179 -11.82 -23.98 -19.39
C VAL A 179 -12.94 -23.03 -19.81
N ALA A 180 -13.78 -22.58 -18.88
CA ALA A 180 -14.86 -21.64 -19.16
C ALA A 180 -14.33 -20.31 -19.72
N TRP A 181 -13.25 -19.77 -19.12
CA TRP A 181 -12.57 -18.58 -19.64
C TRP A 181 -12.02 -18.80 -21.05
N GLY A 182 -11.37 -19.93 -21.33
CA GLY A 182 -10.82 -20.25 -22.65
C GLY A 182 -11.91 -20.34 -23.73
N VAL A 183 -13.05 -20.96 -23.41
CA VAL A 183 -14.22 -21.03 -24.30
C VAL A 183 -14.78 -19.62 -24.56
N LEU A 184 -14.87 -18.77 -23.54
CA LEU A 184 -15.34 -17.38 -23.69
C LEU A 184 -14.41 -16.54 -24.56
N VAL A 185 -13.08 -16.72 -24.42
CA VAL A 185 -12.08 -16.03 -25.26
C VAL A 185 -12.15 -16.51 -26.71
N TRP A 186 -12.46 -17.78 -26.95
CA TRP A 186 -12.66 -18.31 -28.30
C TRP A 186 -13.88 -17.70 -29.00
N TYR A 187 -14.91 -17.33 -28.24
CA TYR A 187 -16.13 -16.72 -28.78
C TYR A 187 -15.95 -15.19 -28.96
N THR A 188 -15.50 -14.78 -30.15
CA THR A 188 -15.20 -13.37 -30.47
C THR A 188 -16.39 -12.41 -30.42
N GLN A 189 -17.61 -12.92 -30.40
CA GLN A 189 -18.85 -12.14 -30.34
C GLN A 189 -19.13 -11.57 -28.93
N LEU A 190 -18.49 -12.09 -27.88
CA LEU A 190 -18.70 -11.64 -26.51
C LEU A 190 -17.76 -10.50 -26.13
N HIS A 191 -18.26 -9.57 -25.31
CA HIS A 191 -17.45 -8.47 -24.80
C HIS A 191 -16.32 -9.03 -23.91
N PRO A 192 -15.04 -8.61 -24.08
CA PRO A 192 -13.89 -9.17 -23.35
C PRO A 192 -14.00 -9.10 -21.83
N TRP A 193 -14.83 -8.20 -21.31
CA TRP A 193 -15.06 -8.04 -19.88
C TRP A 193 -15.78 -9.23 -19.25
N VAL A 194 -16.61 -9.95 -20.02
CA VAL A 194 -17.33 -11.13 -19.55
C VAL A 194 -16.35 -12.25 -19.21
N ALA A 195 -15.42 -12.55 -20.13
CA ALA A 195 -14.37 -13.55 -19.90
C ALA A 195 -13.53 -13.21 -18.65
N ALA A 196 -13.12 -11.94 -18.52
CA ALA A 196 -12.36 -11.49 -17.36
C ALA A 196 -13.19 -11.52 -16.05
N GLY A 197 -14.50 -11.34 -16.13
CA GLY A 197 -15.42 -11.47 -14.99
C GLY A 197 -15.52 -12.92 -14.50
N VAL A 198 -15.67 -13.87 -15.42
CA VAL A 198 -15.76 -15.31 -15.11
C VAL A 198 -14.47 -15.81 -14.47
N LEU A 199 -13.31 -15.45 -15.01
CA LEU A 199 -12.02 -15.84 -14.45
C LEU A 199 -11.86 -15.34 -13.00
N LEU A 200 -12.24 -14.08 -12.74
CA LEU A 200 -12.17 -13.47 -11.41
C LEU A 200 -13.15 -14.13 -10.44
N ALA A 201 -14.40 -14.35 -10.86
CA ALA A 201 -15.41 -14.98 -10.01
C ALA A 201 -14.98 -16.39 -9.62
N GLY A 202 -14.48 -17.17 -10.58
CA GLY A 202 -13.99 -18.52 -10.32
C GLY A 202 -12.74 -18.57 -9.45
N SER A 203 -11.78 -17.64 -9.62
CA SER A 203 -10.61 -17.56 -8.73
C SER A 203 -11.01 -17.18 -7.31
N LEU A 204 -11.93 -16.22 -7.12
CA LEU A 204 -12.43 -15.85 -5.79
C LEU A 204 -13.16 -17.00 -5.12
N VAL A 205 -14.00 -17.74 -5.85
CA VAL A 205 -14.67 -18.93 -5.31
C VAL A 205 -13.66 -20.00 -4.92
N ALA A 206 -12.67 -20.26 -5.77
CA ALA A 206 -11.62 -21.23 -5.45
C ALA A 206 -10.82 -20.82 -4.21
N ASP A 207 -10.49 -19.53 -4.08
CA ASP A 207 -9.78 -19.00 -2.91
C ASP A 207 -10.64 -19.05 -1.66
N ILE A 208 -11.93 -18.73 -1.74
CA ILE A 208 -12.87 -18.89 -0.60
C ILE A 208 -12.93 -20.36 -0.18
N VAL A 209 -13.03 -21.29 -1.12
CA VAL A 209 -13.02 -22.74 -0.82
C VAL A 209 -11.69 -23.15 -0.17
N LEU A 210 -10.56 -22.64 -0.65
CA LEU A 210 -9.25 -22.89 -0.06
C LEU A 210 -9.11 -22.32 1.35
N LEU A 211 -9.61 -21.11 1.59
CA LEU A 211 -9.59 -20.43 2.89
C LEU A 211 -10.52 -21.09 3.90
N GLN A 212 -11.63 -21.68 3.44
CA GLN A 212 -12.58 -22.41 4.28
C GLN A 212 -12.17 -23.85 4.57
N LEU A 213 -11.01 -24.31 4.08
CA LEU A 213 -10.46 -25.60 4.53
C LEU A 213 -10.31 -25.54 6.06
N PRO A 214 -10.88 -26.51 6.79
CA PRO A 214 -10.56 -26.64 8.20
C PRO A 214 -9.05 -26.87 8.30
N TRP A 215 -8.36 -25.98 9.01
CA TRP A 215 -6.96 -26.14 9.37
C TRP A 215 -6.88 -27.47 10.14
N ARG A 216 -6.45 -28.53 9.44
CA ARG A 216 -6.63 -29.91 9.87
C ARG A 216 -5.94 -30.09 11.23
N LYS A 217 -6.74 -30.32 12.28
CA LYS A 217 -6.30 -30.47 13.67
C LYS A 217 -5.39 -31.67 13.92
N GLU A 218 -5.25 -32.60 12.98
CA GLU A 218 -4.58 -33.88 13.23
C GLU A 218 -3.10 -33.78 13.64
N ASP A 219 -2.44 -32.64 13.40
CA ASP A 219 -1.08 -32.36 13.92
C ASP A 219 -1.02 -31.17 14.90
N SER A 220 -2.17 -30.59 15.30
CA SER A 220 -2.19 -29.31 16.03
C SER A 220 -1.79 -29.40 17.50
N GLU A 221 -1.66 -30.60 18.08
CA GLU A 221 -1.13 -30.73 19.45
C GLU A 221 0.36 -30.40 19.54
N LYS A 222 1.07 -30.33 18.41
CA LYS A 222 2.48 -29.89 18.34
C LYS A 222 2.66 -28.51 17.69
N LEU A 223 1.62 -27.96 17.08
CA LEU A 223 1.63 -26.68 16.39
C LEU A 223 0.75 -25.70 17.14
N PHE A 224 1.05 -25.49 18.43
CA PHE A 224 0.53 -24.32 19.12
C PHE A 224 1.01 -23.08 18.36
N PHE A 225 0.08 -22.15 18.19
CA PHE A 225 0.21 -20.90 17.44
C PHE A 225 1.38 -20.08 18.01
N TRP A 226 2.58 -20.30 17.47
CA TRP A 226 3.87 -19.71 17.82
C TRP A 226 3.97 -18.20 17.56
N ILE A 227 2.84 -17.51 17.36
CA ILE A 227 2.79 -16.12 16.90
C ILE A 227 3.16 -15.10 17.98
N CYS A 228 3.49 -15.55 19.20
CA CYS A 228 3.99 -14.67 20.25
C CYS A 228 5.25 -15.17 20.98
N HIS A 229 5.93 -16.22 20.52
CA HIS A 229 7.24 -16.52 21.08
C HIS A 229 8.28 -15.58 20.46
N ARG A 230 8.89 -14.76 21.31
CA ARG A 230 10.09 -13.99 20.97
C ARG A 230 11.16 -15.00 20.53
N ASP A 231 11.92 -14.74 19.45
CA ASP A 231 12.95 -15.68 18.94
C ASP A 231 14.04 -16.01 19.98
N ASP A 232 14.17 -15.18 21.01
CA ASP A 232 15.05 -15.33 22.16
C ASP A 232 14.33 -15.90 23.40
N TYR A 233 13.10 -16.37 23.25
CA TYR A 233 12.43 -17.13 24.29
C TYR A 233 12.92 -18.57 24.24
N ASP A 234 13.91 -18.83 25.09
CA ASP A 234 14.38 -20.17 25.37
C ASP A 234 13.52 -20.76 26.51
N ASP A 235 12.68 -21.75 26.19
CA ASP A 235 11.91 -22.51 27.20
C ASP A 235 12.83 -23.15 28.26
N THR A 236 14.11 -23.34 27.94
CA THR A 236 15.10 -23.86 28.89
C THR A 236 15.70 -22.78 29.79
N ALA A 237 15.54 -21.49 29.44
CA ALA A 237 15.99 -20.36 30.25
C ALA A 237 14.99 -19.93 31.32
N SER A 238 13.75 -20.47 31.33
CA SER A 238 12.93 -20.46 32.53
C SER A 238 13.53 -21.44 33.54
N LEU A 239 14.60 -20.99 34.19
CA LEU A 239 15.15 -21.63 35.37
C LEU A 239 14.00 -21.85 36.36
N PRO A 240 13.80 -23.08 36.87
CA PRO A 240 12.88 -23.27 37.98
C PRO A 240 13.29 -22.31 39.09
N ALA A 241 12.34 -21.54 39.60
CA ALA A 241 12.55 -20.53 40.64
C ALA A 241 13.28 -21.09 41.88
N ASP A 242 13.33 -22.42 42.00
CA ASP A 242 13.92 -23.16 43.11
C ASP A 242 15.41 -23.53 42.92
N THR A 243 16.05 -23.16 41.79
CA THR A 243 17.48 -23.54 41.54
C THR A 243 18.51 -22.44 41.82
N PHE A 244 18.09 -21.27 42.30
CA PHE A 244 19.02 -20.15 42.55
C PHE A 244 19.75 -20.18 43.90
N ASP A 245 19.40 -21.09 44.81
CA ASP A 245 20.01 -21.06 46.15
C ASP A 245 21.35 -21.80 46.26
N ASP A 246 21.74 -22.65 45.30
CA ASP A 246 22.87 -23.58 45.51
C ASP A 246 23.95 -23.65 44.41
N ALA A 247 23.96 -22.77 43.39
CA ALA A 247 25.03 -22.77 42.39
C ALA A 247 26.28 -22.00 42.86
N PRO A 248 27.36 -22.66 43.34
CA PRO A 248 28.54 -21.99 43.88
C PRO A 248 29.48 -21.71 42.70
N GLY A 249 29.37 -20.51 42.10
CA GLY A 249 30.33 -20.08 41.07
C GLY A 249 29.80 -19.15 39.99
N ALA A 250 28.53 -18.73 40.01
CA ALA A 250 28.08 -17.67 39.12
C ALA A 250 28.87 -16.38 39.40
N SER A 251 29.58 -15.87 38.39
CA SER A 251 30.37 -14.64 38.54
C SER A 251 29.42 -13.48 38.87
N ALA A 252 29.83 -12.60 39.79
CA ALA A 252 29.03 -11.44 40.20
C ALA A 252 28.56 -10.58 39.00
N GLU A 253 29.32 -10.64 37.90
CA GLU A 253 29.04 -9.96 36.64
C GLU A 253 27.81 -10.52 35.89
N GLN A 254 27.58 -11.85 35.92
CA GLN A 254 26.38 -12.45 35.34
C GLN A 254 25.13 -12.12 36.16
N GLN A 255 25.26 -12.08 37.49
CA GLN A 255 24.14 -11.71 38.35
C GLN A 255 23.76 -10.24 38.17
N GLU A 256 24.74 -9.35 38.00
CA GLU A 256 24.49 -7.94 37.70
C GLU A 256 23.85 -7.75 36.31
N ALA A 257 24.28 -8.52 35.30
CA ALA A 257 23.67 -8.48 33.97
C ALA A 257 22.18 -8.87 34.00
N VAL A 258 21.81 -9.92 34.74
CA VAL A 258 20.42 -10.38 34.89
C VAL A 258 19.57 -9.36 35.69
N VAL A 259 20.12 -8.76 36.73
CA VAL A 259 19.42 -7.69 37.47
C VAL A 259 19.24 -6.44 36.60
N ARG A 260 20.21 -6.13 35.73
CA ARG A 260 20.13 -4.98 34.82
C ARG A 260 19.10 -5.19 33.72
N THR A 261 19.03 -6.38 33.12
CA THR A 261 18.03 -6.71 32.10
C THR A 261 16.62 -6.78 32.67
N SER A 262 16.45 -7.31 33.88
CA SER A 262 15.13 -7.33 34.56
C SER A 262 14.64 -5.92 34.94
N ARG A 263 15.53 -5.01 35.37
CA ARG A 263 15.18 -3.60 35.59
C ARG A 263 14.82 -2.85 34.30
N LEU A 264 15.49 -3.16 33.19
CA LEU A 264 15.17 -2.57 31.89
C LEU A 264 13.85 -3.09 31.36
N SER A 265 13.55 -4.39 31.49
CA SER A 265 12.28 -4.96 31.05
C SER A 265 11.09 -4.41 31.84
N THR A 266 11.22 -4.21 33.16
CA THR A 266 10.18 -3.54 33.97
C THR A 266 9.98 -2.09 33.57
N LYS A 267 11.07 -1.34 33.33
CA LYS A 267 10.96 0.05 32.83
C LYS A 267 10.31 0.12 31.46
N LEU A 268 10.64 -0.80 30.55
CA LEU A 268 10.05 -0.87 29.22
C LEU A 268 8.57 -1.27 29.28
N GLY A 269 8.20 -2.19 30.18
CA GLY A 269 6.82 -2.57 30.47
C GLY A 269 6.00 -1.38 30.98
N ASN A 270 6.54 -0.63 31.93
CA ASN A 270 5.90 0.58 32.48
C ASN A 270 5.79 1.71 31.45
N LEU A 271 6.79 1.88 30.57
CA LEU A 271 6.74 2.84 29.47
C LEU A 271 5.71 2.42 28.42
N LYS A 272 5.68 1.13 28.05
CA LYS A 272 4.70 0.59 27.10
C LYS A 272 3.28 0.73 27.65
N SER A 273 3.04 0.38 28.92
CA SER A 273 1.72 0.54 29.53
C SER A 273 1.32 2.02 29.63
N SER A 274 2.26 2.93 29.89
CA SER A 274 2.01 4.37 29.91
C SER A 274 1.66 4.90 28.52
N VAL A 275 2.40 4.51 27.49
CA VAL A 275 2.13 4.90 26.09
C VAL A 275 0.85 4.27 25.56
N GLU A 276 0.56 3.00 25.89
CA GLU A 276 -0.71 2.35 25.53
C GLU A 276 -1.88 2.98 26.26
N MET A 277 -1.78 3.29 27.56
CA MET A 277 -2.83 4.05 28.26
C MET A 277 -3.06 5.42 27.64
N GLN A 278 -1.98 6.12 27.28
CA GLN A 278 -2.07 7.46 26.70
C GLN A 278 -2.66 7.43 25.29
N ARG A 279 -2.30 6.43 24.47
CA ARG A 279 -2.80 6.25 23.11
C ARG A 279 -4.24 5.74 23.08
N PHE A 280 -4.58 4.73 23.89
CA PHE A 280 -5.95 4.25 24.02
C PHE A 280 -6.87 5.31 24.64
N GLY A 281 -6.40 6.12 25.60
CA GLY A 281 -7.18 7.22 26.18
C GLY A 281 -7.50 8.32 25.16
N THR A 282 -6.54 8.70 24.31
CA THR A 282 -6.81 9.70 23.26
C THR A 282 -7.69 9.15 22.13
N ASP A 283 -7.55 7.87 21.77
CA ASP A 283 -8.38 7.27 20.72
C ASP A 283 -9.81 6.96 21.20
N LEU A 284 -10.01 6.52 22.45
CA LEU A 284 -11.33 6.28 23.03
C LEU A 284 -12.13 7.57 23.23
N SER A 285 -11.50 8.63 23.72
CA SER A 285 -12.17 9.94 23.86
C SER A 285 -12.56 10.53 22.50
N GLY A 286 -11.74 10.32 21.46
CA GLY A 286 -12.10 10.66 20.09
C GLY A 286 -13.26 9.82 19.54
N LEU A 287 -13.30 8.52 19.85
CA LEU A 287 -14.38 7.62 19.40
C LEU A 287 -15.70 7.91 20.10
N GLU A 288 -15.69 8.20 21.40
CA GLU A 288 -16.87 8.57 22.19
C GLU A 288 -17.48 9.91 21.71
N GLY A 289 -16.62 10.88 21.33
CA GLY A 289 -17.05 12.11 20.67
C GLY A 289 -17.71 11.87 19.31
N ARG A 290 -17.21 10.90 18.52
CA ARG A 290 -17.80 10.55 17.22
C ARG A 290 -19.10 9.75 17.37
N LEU A 291 -19.19 8.88 18.37
CA LEU A 291 -20.38 8.08 18.65
C LEU A 291 -21.55 8.96 19.11
N SER A 292 -21.28 9.90 20.02
CA SER A 292 -22.29 10.87 20.48
C SER A 292 -22.76 11.83 19.37
N HIS A 293 -21.90 12.16 18.41
CA HIS A 293 -22.31 12.93 17.23
C HIS A 293 -23.21 12.10 16.29
N LEU A 294 -22.90 10.81 16.12
CA LEU A 294 -23.72 9.89 15.33
C LEU A 294 -25.11 9.68 15.95
N GLU A 295 -25.17 9.51 17.27
CA GLU A 295 -26.42 9.38 18.02
C GLU A 295 -27.34 10.60 17.81
N LYS A 296 -26.79 11.82 17.93
CA LYS A 296 -27.53 13.06 17.65
C LYS A 296 -28.00 13.19 16.20
N CYS A 297 -27.23 12.69 15.23
CA CYS A 297 -27.64 12.67 13.83
C CYS A 297 -28.82 11.70 13.60
N VAL A 298 -28.79 10.54 14.24
CA VAL A 298 -29.87 9.55 14.17
C VAL A 298 -31.15 10.07 14.82
N GLU A 299 -31.06 10.71 16.00
CA GLU A 299 -32.22 11.34 16.65
C GLU A 299 -32.86 12.42 15.76
N ARG A 300 -32.06 13.28 15.12
CA ARG A 300 -32.58 14.29 14.20
C ARG A 300 -33.24 13.69 12.96
N ALA A 301 -32.68 12.60 12.43
CA ALA A 301 -33.27 11.90 11.30
C ALA A 301 -34.62 11.26 11.68
N MET A 302 -34.70 10.60 12.85
CA MET A 302 -35.94 10.02 13.35
C MET A 302 -37.01 11.09 13.63
N ALA A 303 -36.63 12.23 14.22
CA ALA A 303 -37.54 13.35 14.43
C ALA A 303 -38.06 13.95 13.11
N ALA A 304 -37.22 14.03 12.07
CA ALA A 304 -37.65 14.49 10.75
C ALA A 304 -38.65 13.53 10.09
N PHE A 305 -38.46 12.21 10.26
CA PHE A 305 -39.41 11.20 9.79
C PHE A 305 -40.76 11.26 10.52
N ALA A 306 -40.76 11.51 11.83
CA ALA A 306 -42.00 11.62 12.62
C ALA A 306 -42.86 12.87 12.30
N VAL A 307 -42.30 13.87 11.61
CA VAL A 307 -43.04 15.08 11.16
C VAL A 307 -43.65 14.87 9.77
N LEU A 308 -43.22 13.83 9.04
CA LEU A 308 -43.71 13.50 7.71
C LEU A 308 -44.88 12.48 7.72
N GLU A 309 -45.20 11.91 8.89
CA GLU A 309 -46.44 11.15 9.16
C GLU A 309 -47.51 12.06 9.78
#